data_AF-A0A7J8PQT7-F1
#
_entry.id   AF-A0A7J8PQT7-F1
#
_cell.length_a   1.000
_cell.length_b   1.000
_cell.length_c   1.000
_cell.angle_alpha   90.00
_cell.angle_beta   90.00
_cell.angle_gamma   90.00
#
_symmetry.space_group_name_H-M   'P 1'
#
loop_
_entity.id
_entity.type
_entity.pdbx_description
1 polymer ?
#
loop_
_entity_poly.entity_id
_entity_poly.type
_entity_poly.pdbx_seq_one_letter_code
_entity_poly.pdbx_strand_id
1 'polypeptide(L)'
;PIAVSLSASCRNWCGRRSGEYEHHRIIVEVKLKSEKMNKKEILKLAKGFRGRAKNCIRIARERVEKALQYSYRDRRNKKRDMRSLWIQRINAGTRQHG
;
A
#
# COMPACT_ATOMS: atom_id res chain seq x y z
N PRO A 1 40.93 -1.46 -8.97
CA PRO A 1 40.36 -0.31 -9.71
C PRO A 1 39.28 -0.81 -10.69
N ILE A 2 38.01 -0.93 -10.30
CA ILE A 2 37.09 0.19 -10.07
C ILE A 2 36.06 -0.30 -9.05
N ALA A 3 36.22 0.11 -7.80
CA ALA A 3 35.20 -0.03 -6.77
C ALA A 3 34.33 1.23 -6.77
N VAL A 4 33.03 1.02 -6.96
CA VAL A 4 31.97 1.61 -6.13
C VAL A 4 32.05 3.13 -5.91
N SER A 5 31.49 3.87 -6.86
CA SER A 5 30.92 5.20 -6.62
C SER A 5 29.41 5.18 -6.94
N LEU A 6 28.67 4.29 -6.27
CA LEU A 6 27.22 4.50 -6.11
C LEU A 6 27.03 5.72 -5.22
N SER A 7 26.79 6.84 -5.87
CA SER A 7 26.54 8.15 -5.29
C SER A 7 25.48 8.08 -4.19
N ALA A 8 25.74 8.80 -3.10
CA ALA A 8 24.88 8.96 -1.93
C ALA A 8 23.48 9.56 -2.23
N SER A 9 23.13 9.80 -3.50
CA SER A 9 21.84 10.32 -3.96
C SER A 9 20.71 9.27 -3.87
N CYS A 10 21.00 7.97 -3.99
CA CYS A 10 19.97 6.94 -3.91
C CYS A 10 19.34 6.77 -2.52
N ARG A 11 20.06 7.13 -1.44
CA ARG A 11 19.54 6.98 -0.06
C ARG A 11 18.53 8.06 0.34
N ASN A 12 18.60 9.26 -0.25
CA ASN A 12 17.69 10.36 0.09
C ASN A 12 16.37 10.38 -0.69
N TRP A 13 16.19 9.49 -1.69
CA TRP A 13 14.92 9.40 -2.42
C TRP A 13 13.90 8.45 -1.77
N CYS A 14 14.35 7.54 -0.89
CA CYS A 14 13.45 6.66 -0.14
C CYS A 14 12.74 7.38 1.01
N GLY A 15 13.36 8.42 1.59
CA GLY A 15 12.84 9.16 2.75
C GLY A 15 11.87 10.30 2.44
N ARG A 16 11.70 10.71 1.17
CA ARG A 16 10.80 11.82 0.78
C ARG A 16 9.42 11.33 0.32
N ARG A 17 9.26 10.04 0.02
CA ARG A 17 7.98 9.43 -0.33
C ARG A 17 7.13 9.08 0.90
N SER A 18 7.75 8.85 2.05
CA SER A 18 7.07 8.52 3.32
C SER A 18 6.11 9.59 3.84
N GLY A 19 6.33 10.87 3.51
CA GLY A 19 5.53 12.00 4.01
C GLY A 19 4.06 12.02 3.54
N GLU A 20 3.76 11.56 2.32
CA GLU A 20 2.37 11.47 1.82
C GLU A 20 1.57 10.33 2.48
N TYR A 21 2.26 9.28 2.93
CA TYR A 21 1.64 8.10 3.54
C TYR A 21 1.40 8.29 5.04
N GLU A 22 2.21 9.10 5.73
CA GLU A 22 2.04 9.44 7.14
C GLU A 22 0.77 10.27 7.39
N HIS A 23 0.40 11.19 6.49
CA HIS A 23 -0.82 11.98 6.65
C HIS A 23 -2.10 11.12 6.61
N HIS A 24 -2.16 10.13 5.71
CA HIS A 24 -3.27 9.18 5.64
C HIS A 24 -3.21 8.13 6.76
N ARG A 25 -2.00 7.79 7.23
CA ARG A 25 -1.79 6.95 8.41
C ARG A 25 -2.36 7.62 9.67
N ILE A 26 -2.01 8.88 9.93
CA ILE A 26 -2.53 9.68 11.05
C ILE A 26 -4.06 9.78 10.98
N ILE A 27 -4.65 10.06 9.81
CA ILE A 27 -6.12 10.16 9.67
C ILE A 27 -6.81 8.81 9.93
N VAL A 28 -6.30 7.69 9.39
CA VAL A 28 -6.90 6.36 9.57
C VAL A 28 -6.71 5.86 11.00
N GLU A 29 -5.54 6.10 11.59
CA GLU A 29 -5.19 5.70 12.95
C GLU A 29 -6.01 6.50 13.98
N VAL A 30 -6.13 7.81 13.82
CA VAL A 30 -6.98 8.66 14.67
C VAL A 30 -8.46 8.27 14.56
N LYS A 31 -8.94 7.91 13.35
CA LYS A 31 -10.36 7.56 13.13
C LYS A 31 -10.74 6.18 13.69
N LEU A 32 -9.81 5.21 13.71
CA LEU A 32 -10.05 3.87 14.25
C LEU A 32 -9.67 3.72 15.73
N LYS A 33 -8.91 4.66 16.31
CA LYS A 33 -8.55 4.70 17.74
C LYS A 33 -9.62 5.35 18.63
N SER A 34 -10.55 6.12 18.07
CA SER A 34 -11.67 6.72 18.80
C SER A 34 -12.46 5.68 19.62
N GLU A 35 -12.69 5.99 20.90
CA GLU A 35 -13.25 5.09 21.92
C GLU A 35 -14.65 4.54 21.58
N LYS A 36 -15.34 5.16 20.61
CA LYS A 36 -16.74 4.87 20.21
C LYS A 36 -16.90 4.24 18.83
N MET A 37 -15.85 3.69 18.21
CA MET A 37 -16.07 2.95 16.96
C MET A 37 -16.86 1.66 17.23
N ASN A 38 -18.02 1.54 16.57
CA ASN A 38 -18.90 0.40 16.73
C ASN A 38 -18.17 -0.88 16.34
N LYS A 39 -18.00 -1.80 17.29
CA LYS A 39 -17.36 -3.12 17.08
C LYS A 39 -17.93 -3.85 15.86
N LYS A 40 -19.23 -3.69 15.61
CA LYS A 40 -19.96 -4.25 14.46
C LYS A 40 -19.45 -3.71 13.11
N GLU A 41 -19.13 -2.42 13.01
CA GLU A 41 -18.62 -1.80 11.77
C GLU A 41 -17.21 -2.28 11.43
N ILE A 42 -16.35 -2.40 12.44
CA ILE A 42 -14.98 -2.91 12.27
C ILE A 42 -15.02 -4.37 11.80
N LEU A 43 -15.91 -5.19 12.37
CA LEU A 43 -16.09 -6.58 11.93
C LEU A 43 -16.70 -6.68 10.52
N LYS A 44 -17.57 -5.73 10.13
CA LYS A 44 -18.04 -5.63 8.73
C LYS A 44 -16.90 -5.35 7.76
N LEU A 45 -16.00 -4.43 8.10
CA LEU A 45 -14.81 -4.11 7.30
C LEU A 45 -13.79 -5.25 7.27
N ALA A 46 -13.68 -6.00 8.37
CA ALA A 46 -12.80 -7.17 8.47
C ALA A 46 -13.39 -8.44 7.83
N LYS A 47 -14.58 -8.36 7.23
CA LYS A 47 -15.24 -9.51 6.58
C LYS A 47 -14.35 -10.04 5.46
N GLY A 48 -14.07 -11.35 5.50
CA GLY A 48 -13.18 -12.01 4.54
C GLY A 48 -11.71 -12.09 4.98
N PHE A 49 -11.34 -11.49 6.11
CA PHE A 49 -10.00 -11.71 6.67
C PHE A 49 -9.83 -13.16 7.15
N ARG A 50 -8.61 -13.68 6.95
CA ARG A 50 -8.28 -15.06 7.28
C ARG A 50 -7.99 -15.21 8.79
N GLY A 51 -8.34 -16.37 9.35
CA GLY A 51 -8.05 -16.71 10.75
C GLY A 51 -8.83 -15.88 11.76
N ARG A 52 -8.18 -15.46 12.85
CA ARG A 52 -8.83 -14.75 13.98
C ARG A 52 -9.15 -13.28 13.70
N ALA A 53 -8.64 -12.72 12.60
CA ALA A 53 -8.83 -11.32 12.24
C ALA A 53 -10.28 -10.96 11.85
N LYS A 54 -11.12 -11.95 11.52
CA LYS A 54 -12.56 -11.74 11.26
C LYS A 54 -13.46 -11.78 12.50
N ASN A 55 -12.96 -12.32 13.63
CA ASN A 55 -13.75 -12.55 14.84
C ASN A 55 -13.25 -11.73 16.04
N CYS A 56 -11.94 -11.55 16.18
CA CYS A 56 -11.33 -10.86 17.32
C CYS A 56 -11.11 -9.38 17.01
N ILE A 57 -11.84 -8.49 17.69
CA ILE A 57 -11.84 -7.04 17.44
C ILE A 57 -10.44 -6.42 17.54
N ARG A 58 -9.63 -6.81 18.54
CA ARG A 58 -8.27 -6.29 18.71
C ARG A 58 -7.40 -6.52 17.45
N ILE A 59 -7.39 -7.75 16.96
CA ILE A 59 -6.63 -8.14 15.75
C ILE A 59 -7.27 -7.52 14.50
N ALA A 60 -8.60 -7.48 14.45
CA ALA A 60 -9.34 -6.90 13.33
C ALA A 60 -8.97 -5.42 13.13
N ARG A 61 -8.89 -4.62 14.20
CA ARG A 61 -8.53 -3.20 14.16
C ARG A 61 -7.18 -2.98 13.47
N GLU A 62 -6.14 -3.63 13.99
CA GLU A 62 -4.78 -3.52 13.44
C GLU A 62 -4.71 -3.94 11.95
N ARG A 63 -5.49 -4.96 11.57
CA ARG A 63 -5.53 -5.45 10.18
C ARG A 63 -6.31 -4.52 9.25
N VAL A 64 -7.45 -4.01 9.70
CA VAL A 64 -8.28 -3.07 8.93
C VAL A 64 -7.53 -1.76 8.70
N GLU A 65 -6.82 -1.24 9.71
CA GLU A 65 -5.99 -0.04 9.59
C GLU A 65 -4.96 -0.18 8.47
N LYS A 66 -4.18 -1.27 8.49
CA LYS A 66 -3.17 -1.56 7.46
C LYS A 66 -3.81 -1.76 6.08
N ALA A 67 -4.95 -2.45 6.00
CA ALA A 67 -5.63 -2.69 4.74
C ALA A 67 -6.13 -1.39 4.09
N LEU A 68 -6.64 -0.44 4.88
CA LEU A 68 -7.09 0.86 4.38
C LEU A 68 -5.93 1.73 3.89
N GLN A 69 -4.78 1.70 4.59
CA GLN A 69 -3.56 2.36 4.14
C GLN A 69 -3.08 1.80 2.80
N TYR A 70 -3.04 0.47 2.66
CA TYR A 70 -2.66 -0.17 1.39
C TYR A 70 -3.66 0.12 0.27
N SER A 71 -4.97 0.12 0.54
CA SER A 71 -5.98 0.48 -0.45
C SER A 71 -5.75 1.87 -1.05
N TYR A 72 -5.38 2.87 -0.24
CA TYR A 72 -5.07 4.21 -0.75
C TYR A 72 -3.84 4.19 -1.66
N ARG A 73 -2.75 3.58 -1.20
CA ARG A 73 -1.50 3.46 -1.96
C ARG A 73 -1.70 2.72 -3.28
N ASP A 74 -2.39 1.59 -3.24
CA ASP A 74 -2.49 0.67 -4.37
C ASP A 74 -3.37 1.24 -5.50
N ARG A 75 -4.32 2.16 -5.21
CA ARG A 75 -5.05 2.90 -6.26
C ARG A 75 -4.12 3.73 -7.16
N ARG A 76 -3.03 4.26 -6.61
CA ARG A 76 -2.02 5.00 -7.38
C ARG A 76 -1.07 4.05 -8.10
N ASN A 77 -0.64 2.98 -7.43
CA ASN A 77 0.25 1.97 -8.02
C ASN A 77 -0.40 1.25 -9.20
N LYS A 78 -1.68 0.89 -9.13
CA LYS A 78 -2.42 0.21 -10.21
C LYS A 78 -2.31 0.96 -11.54
N LYS A 79 -2.32 2.30 -11.54
CA LYS A 79 -2.15 3.11 -12.74
C LYS A 79 -0.75 2.95 -13.36
N ARG A 80 0.27 2.77 -12.53
CA ARG A 80 1.67 2.55 -12.94
C ARG A 80 1.87 1.12 -13.45
N ASP A 81 1.33 0.13 -12.73
CA ASP A 81 1.45 -1.29 -13.09
C ASP A 81 0.79 -1.59 -14.43
N MET A 82 -0.40 -1.01 -14.67
CA MET A 82 -1.08 -1.13 -15.96
C MET A 82 -0.30 -0.50 -17.11
N ARG A 83 0.39 0.63 -16.87
CA ARG A 83 1.26 1.26 -17.87
C ARG A 83 2.46 0.36 -18.17
N SER A 84 3.10 -0.20 -17.16
CA SER A 84 4.22 -1.14 -17.34
C SER A 84 3.80 -2.38 -18.13
N LEU A 85 2.63 -2.95 -17.80
CA LEU A 85 2.07 -4.08 -18.55
C LEU A 85 1.78 -3.72 -20.00
N TRP A 86 1.27 -2.51 -20.26
CA TRP A 86 0.99 -2.09 -21.63
C TRP A 86 2.27 -1.96 -22.46
N ILE A 87 3.33 -1.37 -21.88
CA ILE A 87 4.64 -1.30 -22.52
C ILE A 87 5.18 -2.71 -22.81
N GLN A 88 5.07 -3.65 -21.87
CA GLN A 88 5.49 -5.04 -22.08
C GLN A 88 4.72 -5.70 -23.23
N ARG A 89 3.40 -5.51 -23.30
CA ARG A 89 2.55 -6.05 -24.38
C ARG A 89 2.91 -5.45 -25.74
N ILE A 90 3.12 -4.14 -25.81
CA ILE A 90 3.55 -3.46 -27.04
C ILE A 90 4.92 -3.99 -27.49
N ASN A 91 5.89 -4.03 -26.58
CA ASN A 91 7.24 -4.51 -26.88
C ASN A 91 7.26 -5.98 -27.31
N ALA A 92 6.37 -6.81 -26.78
CA ALA A 92 6.22 -8.19 -27.22
C ALA A 92 5.72 -8.28 -28.67
N GLY A 93 4.75 -7.42 -29.05
CA GLY A 93 4.24 -7.35 -30.42
C GLY A 93 5.27 -6.79 -31.42
N THR A 94 5.99 -5.73 -31.08
CA THR A 94 6.99 -5.15 -31.99
C THR A 94 8.16 -6.09 -32.24
N ARG A 95 8.63 -6.81 -31.21
CA ARG A 95 9.72 -7.80 -31.35
C ARG A 95 9.40 -8.96 -32.27
N GLN A 96 8.13 -9.29 -32.49
CA GLN A 96 7.72 -10.32 -33.44
C GLN A 96 7.83 -9.85 -34.89
N HIS A 97 7.84 -8.54 -35.12
CA HIS A 97 7.76 -7.95 -36.46
C HIS A 97 8.97 -7.10 -36.86
N GLY A 98 9.89 -6.80 -35.92
CA GLY A 98 11.09 -6.01 -36.18
C GLY A 98 10.81 -4.52 -36.19
#